data_AF-A0AA42T9Q0-F1
#
_entry.id   AF-A0AA42T9Q0-F1
#
_cell.length_a   1.000
_cell.length_b   1.000
_cell.length_c   1.000
_cell.angle_alpha   90.00
_cell.angle_beta   90.00
_cell.angle_gamma   90.00
#
_symmetry.space_group_name_H-M   'P 1'
#
loop_
_entity.id
_entity.type
_entity.pdbx_description
1 polymer ?
#
loop_
_entity_poly.entity_id
_entity_poly.type
_entity_poly.pdbx_seq_one_letter_code
_entity_poly.pdbx_strand_id
1 'polypeptide(L)'
;MLQNFGTEQWENNLEKYLADRDALVCKYAKEREHLLVPVQIDSNTEILLTPGAHSELIKKIIEDFAPRFAPNSTLIYAGDTGSKVGHFNETLLTELGVTINKHGKMPDVVLYFSEKDWLILIESVTSHGPVDGKRHEELAQLFANSSAGLVYVTAFPDRAIMRKYLGDIAWETEVWVADAPTHLIHFNGVRFLEPY
;
A
#
# COMPACT_ATOMS: atom_id res chain seq x y z
N MET A 1 -12.23 -7.65 -39.14
CA MET A 1 -13.61 -7.39 -38.68
C MET A 1 -14.22 -6.17 -39.36
N LEU A 2 -13.80 -4.94 -39.03
CA LEU A 2 -14.40 -3.69 -39.55
C LEU A 2 -14.49 -3.56 -41.09
N GLN A 3 -13.67 -4.31 -41.83
CA GLN A 3 -13.67 -4.34 -43.30
C GLN A 3 -14.85 -5.11 -43.92
N ASN A 4 -15.58 -5.92 -43.14
CA ASN A 4 -16.70 -6.74 -43.65
C ASN A 4 -18.08 -6.17 -43.25
N PHE A 5 -18.12 -4.96 -42.71
CA PHE A 5 -19.34 -4.32 -42.20
C PHE A 5 -20.40 -4.19 -43.30
N GLY A 6 -21.57 -4.79 -43.08
CA GLY A 6 -22.69 -4.79 -44.05
C GLY A 6 -22.71 -5.95 -45.06
N THR A 7 -21.84 -6.95 -44.92
CA THR A 7 -21.86 -8.17 -45.76
C THR A 7 -22.49 -9.36 -45.01
N GLU A 8 -22.97 -10.39 -45.72
CA GLU A 8 -23.49 -11.63 -45.11
C GLU A 8 -22.45 -12.35 -44.23
N GLN A 9 -21.16 -12.08 -44.46
CA GLN A 9 -20.06 -12.64 -43.66
C GLN A 9 -19.79 -11.86 -42.36
N TRP A 10 -20.47 -10.73 -42.14
CA TRP A 10 -20.29 -9.89 -40.96
C TRP A 10 -20.71 -10.59 -39.67
N GLU A 11 -21.91 -11.18 -39.65
CA GLU A 11 -22.47 -11.78 -38.42
C GLU A 11 -21.60 -12.95 -37.92
N ASN A 12 -21.21 -13.85 -38.82
CA ASN A 12 -20.33 -14.99 -38.48
C ASN A 12 -18.94 -14.55 -37.98
N ASN A 13 -18.39 -13.45 -38.52
CA ASN A 13 -17.10 -12.93 -38.08
C ASN A 13 -17.21 -12.11 -36.78
N LEU A 14 -18.37 -11.49 -36.53
CA LEU A 14 -18.68 -10.82 -35.28
C LEU A 14 -18.81 -11.82 -34.14
N GLU A 15 -19.54 -12.91 -34.37
CA GLU A 15 -19.73 -13.97 -33.38
C GLU A 15 -18.41 -14.66 -33.03
N LYS A 16 -17.58 -15.00 -34.03
CA LYS A 16 -16.23 -15.57 -33.79
C LYS A 16 -15.33 -14.64 -32.98
N TYR A 17 -15.32 -13.35 -33.30
CA TYR A 17 -14.47 -12.40 -32.58
C TYR A 17 -14.96 -12.09 -31.16
N LEU A 18 -16.28 -12.06 -30.93
CA LEU A 18 -16.82 -11.92 -29.58
C LEU A 18 -16.44 -13.15 -28.74
N ALA A 19 -16.56 -14.36 -29.30
CA ALA A 19 -16.11 -15.59 -28.65
C ALA A 19 -14.60 -15.60 -28.39
N ASP A 20 -13.77 -15.18 -29.36
CA ASP A 20 -12.31 -15.08 -29.19
C ASP A 20 -11.93 -14.01 -28.17
N ARG A 21 -12.64 -12.87 -28.13
CA ARG A 21 -12.42 -11.81 -27.15
C ARG A 21 -12.74 -12.29 -25.74
N ASP A 22 -13.87 -12.97 -25.54
CA ASP A 22 -14.25 -13.49 -24.23
C ASP A 22 -13.27 -14.59 -23.76
N ALA A 23 -12.78 -15.43 -24.67
CA ALA A 23 -11.73 -16.40 -24.39
C ALA A 23 -10.39 -15.73 -24.02
N LEU A 24 -10.00 -14.66 -24.72
CA LEU A 24 -8.80 -13.88 -24.41
C LEU A 24 -8.93 -13.15 -23.07
N VAL A 25 -10.07 -12.53 -22.79
CA VAL A 25 -10.34 -11.88 -21.49
C VAL A 25 -10.27 -12.91 -20.36
N CYS A 26 -10.88 -14.08 -20.53
CA CYS A 26 -10.80 -15.18 -19.56
C CYS A 26 -9.36 -15.69 -19.39
N LYS A 27 -8.59 -15.82 -20.48
CA LYS A 27 -7.20 -16.25 -20.43
C LYS A 27 -6.31 -15.24 -19.71
N TYR A 28 -6.44 -13.96 -20.03
CA TYR A 28 -5.71 -12.89 -19.36
C TYR A 28 -6.15 -12.71 -17.90
N ALA A 29 -7.42 -12.94 -17.56
CA ALA A 29 -7.89 -12.94 -16.18
C ALA A 29 -7.25 -14.07 -15.36
N LYS A 30 -7.20 -15.30 -15.91
CA LYS A 30 -6.50 -16.44 -15.28
C LYS A 30 -5.00 -16.20 -15.12
N GLU A 31 -4.34 -15.68 -16.16
CA GLU A 31 -2.91 -15.32 -16.06
C GLU A 31 -2.66 -14.23 -15.01
N ARG A 32 -3.58 -13.26 -14.86
CA ARG A 32 -3.50 -12.24 -13.81
C ARG A 32 -3.70 -12.81 -12.42
N GLU A 33 -4.67 -13.70 -12.21
CA GLU A 33 -4.88 -14.40 -10.93
C GLU A 33 -3.65 -15.21 -10.50
N HIS A 34 -2.97 -15.86 -11.46
CA HIS A 34 -1.72 -16.59 -11.21
C HIS A 34 -0.50 -15.71 -10.89
N LEU A 35 -0.58 -14.39 -11.10
CA LEU A 35 0.50 -13.44 -10.88
C LEU A 35 0.24 -12.50 -9.70
N LEU A 36 -0.87 -12.66 -8.97
CA LEU A 36 -1.15 -11.82 -7.80
C LEU A 36 -0.15 -12.12 -6.69
N VAL A 37 0.17 -11.09 -5.92
CA VAL A 37 1.05 -11.19 -4.76
C VAL A 37 0.17 -11.47 -3.53
N PRO A 38 0.20 -12.69 -2.96
CA PRO A 38 -0.50 -12.98 -1.72
C PRO A 38 0.19 -12.27 -0.56
N VAL A 39 -0.61 -11.62 0.27
CA VAL A 39 -0.18 -10.94 1.50
C VAL A 39 -1.00 -11.44 2.67
N GLN A 40 -0.31 -11.98 3.66
CA GLN A 40 -0.95 -12.53 4.85
C GLN A 40 -1.18 -11.43 5.89
N ILE A 41 -2.45 -11.11 6.17
CA ILE A 41 -2.83 -10.07 7.14
C ILE A 41 -2.89 -10.63 8.55
N ASP A 42 -3.45 -11.84 8.67
CA ASP A 42 -3.53 -12.59 9.93
C ASP A 42 -3.47 -14.11 9.65
N SER A 43 -3.61 -14.94 10.68
CA SER A 43 -3.48 -16.39 10.53
C SER A 43 -4.51 -17.03 9.57
N ASN A 44 -5.63 -16.36 9.31
CA ASN A 44 -6.75 -16.89 8.53
C ASN A 44 -7.12 -16.03 7.31
N THR A 45 -6.52 -14.85 7.15
CA THR A 45 -6.89 -13.86 6.14
C THR A 45 -5.70 -13.52 5.24
N GLU A 46 -5.90 -13.73 3.95
CA GLU A 46 -4.97 -13.36 2.88
C GLU A 46 -5.65 -12.37 1.94
N ILE A 47 -4.91 -11.36 1.50
CA ILE A 47 -5.31 -10.47 0.40
C ILE A 47 -4.39 -10.66 -0.78
N LEU A 48 -4.91 -10.37 -1.97
CA LEU A 48 -4.19 -10.49 -3.22
C LEU A 48 -3.96 -9.09 -3.79
N LEU A 49 -2.68 -8.70 -3.93
CA LEU A 49 -2.28 -7.44 -4.54
C LEU A 49 -1.86 -7.65 -6.01
N THR A 50 -1.98 -6.59 -6.81
CA THR A 50 -1.45 -6.63 -8.19
C THR A 50 0.07 -6.81 -8.18
N PRO A 51 0.63 -7.55 -9.14
CA PRO A 51 2.08 -7.72 -9.23
C PRO A 51 2.78 -6.39 -9.49
N GLY A 52 3.83 -6.12 -8.72
CA GLY A 52 4.66 -4.94 -8.90
C GLY A 52 5.61 -4.71 -7.73
N ALA A 53 6.70 -3.97 -7.96
CA ALA A 53 7.68 -3.67 -6.92
C ALA A 53 7.06 -2.97 -5.71
N HIS A 54 6.03 -2.13 -5.92
CA HIS A 54 5.30 -1.43 -4.87
C HIS A 54 4.50 -2.39 -3.99
N SER A 55 3.72 -3.30 -4.59
CA SER A 55 2.98 -4.35 -3.89
C SER A 55 3.89 -5.33 -3.14
N GLU A 56 5.04 -5.68 -3.71
CA GLU A 56 6.04 -6.51 -3.03
C GLU A 56 6.59 -5.82 -1.77
N LEU A 57 6.76 -4.50 -1.80
CA LEU A 57 7.17 -3.75 -0.63
C LEU A 57 6.04 -3.65 0.40
N ILE A 58 4.79 -3.45 -0.02
CA ILE A 58 3.61 -3.53 0.87
C ILE A 58 3.52 -4.87 1.56
N LYS A 59 3.74 -5.96 0.83
CA LYS A 59 3.81 -7.31 1.40
C LYS A 59 4.84 -7.37 2.53
N LYS A 60 6.07 -6.91 2.28
CA LYS A 60 7.12 -6.90 3.31
C LYS A 60 6.80 -5.97 4.48
N ILE A 61 6.08 -4.86 4.26
CA ILE A 61 5.61 -4.01 5.35
C ILE A 61 4.66 -4.80 6.28
N ILE A 62 3.73 -5.56 5.70
CA ILE A 62 2.75 -6.32 6.47
C ILE A 62 3.38 -7.56 7.11
N GLU A 63 4.24 -8.30 6.40
CA GLU A 63 4.78 -9.59 6.85
C GLU A 63 6.10 -9.48 7.62
N ASP A 64 6.93 -8.46 7.38
CA ASP A 64 8.22 -8.28 8.06
C ASP A 64 8.24 -7.10 9.03
N PHE A 65 7.74 -5.92 8.63
CA PHE A 65 7.77 -4.74 9.50
C PHE A 65 6.76 -4.86 10.64
N ALA A 66 5.49 -5.16 10.33
CA ALA A 66 4.43 -5.16 11.35
C ALA A 66 4.72 -6.13 12.51
N PRO A 67 5.15 -7.40 12.30
CA PRO A 67 5.44 -8.30 13.41
C PRO A 67 6.64 -7.88 14.28
N ARG A 68 7.53 -7.00 13.76
CA ARG A 68 8.75 -6.57 14.46
C ARG A 68 8.53 -5.30 15.26
N PHE A 69 7.86 -4.32 14.68
CA PHE A 69 7.73 -2.98 15.27
C PHE A 69 6.33 -2.69 15.83
N ALA A 70 5.33 -3.46 15.42
CA ALA A 70 3.94 -3.32 15.85
C ALA A 70 3.27 -4.70 16.00
N PRO A 71 3.80 -5.57 16.88
CA PRO A 71 3.30 -6.94 17.01
C PRO A 71 1.81 -6.95 17.36
N ASN A 72 1.04 -7.84 16.74
CA ASN A 72 -0.41 -7.93 16.89
C ASN A 72 -1.18 -6.66 16.46
N SER A 73 -0.57 -5.76 15.70
CA SER A 73 -1.29 -4.65 15.09
C SER A 73 -2.34 -5.15 14.11
N THR A 74 -3.42 -4.38 13.97
CA THR A 74 -4.51 -4.67 13.05
C THR A 74 -4.31 -3.88 11.76
N LEU A 75 -4.35 -4.55 10.61
CA LEU A 75 -4.35 -3.87 9.32
C LEU A 75 -5.69 -3.17 9.10
N ILE A 76 -5.65 -1.85 9.01
CA ILE A 76 -6.80 -1.02 8.67
C ILE A 76 -6.90 -0.85 7.16
N TYR A 77 -5.80 -0.56 6.48
CA TYR A 77 -5.82 -0.24 5.05
C TYR A 77 -4.57 -0.76 4.36
N ALA A 78 -4.74 -1.30 3.17
CA ALA A 78 -3.67 -1.56 2.21
C ALA A 78 -4.13 -1.18 0.80
N GLY A 79 -3.44 -0.21 0.19
CA GLY A 79 -3.69 0.26 -1.16
C GLY A 79 -2.99 -0.60 -2.21
N ASP A 80 -3.69 -0.91 -3.31
CA ASP A 80 -3.10 -1.66 -4.43
C ASP A 80 -2.75 -0.73 -5.61
N THR A 81 -1.64 -0.99 -6.30
CA THR A 81 -1.25 -0.28 -7.53
C THR A 81 -2.18 -0.62 -8.68
N GLY A 82 -3.27 0.14 -8.83
CA GLY A 82 -4.17 -0.05 -9.98
C GLY A 82 -5.62 0.37 -9.79
N SER A 83 -5.91 1.23 -8.82
CA SER A 83 -7.25 1.76 -8.51
C SER A 83 -8.18 0.81 -7.74
N LYS A 84 -7.65 -0.26 -7.15
CA LYS A 84 -8.41 -1.12 -6.23
C LYS A 84 -7.87 -1.00 -4.82
N VAL A 85 -8.77 -1.02 -3.85
CA VAL A 85 -8.41 -1.12 -2.43
C VAL A 85 -8.16 -2.59 -2.16
N GLY A 86 -6.95 -2.94 -1.71
CA GLY A 86 -6.60 -4.33 -1.37
C GLY A 86 -7.28 -4.78 -0.08
N HIS A 87 -7.37 -3.88 0.91
CA HIS A 87 -8.10 -4.08 2.16
C HIS A 87 -8.49 -2.74 2.77
N PHE A 88 -9.68 -2.64 3.37
CA PHE A 88 -10.08 -1.47 4.15
C PHE A 88 -11.09 -1.79 5.25
N ASN A 89 -10.70 -1.58 6.50
CA ASN A 89 -11.55 -1.64 7.67
C ASN A 89 -12.03 -0.23 8.05
N GLU A 90 -13.06 0.24 7.34
CA GLU A 90 -13.65 1.57 7.53
C GLU A 90 -14.27 1.73 8.92
N THR A 91 -14.85 0.66 9.48
CA THR A 91 -15.47 0.67 10.81
C THR A 91 -14.44 1.00 11.89
N LEU A 92 -13.32 0.27 11.93
CA LEU A 92 -12.27 0.52 12.93
C LEU A 92 -11.65 1.92 12.76
N LEU A 93 -11.43 2.37 11.52
CA LEU A 93 -10.88 3.70 11.30
C LEU A 93 -11.83 4.82 11.78
N THR A 94 -13.14 4.63 11.57
CA THR A 94 -14.17 5.55 12.04
C THR A 94 -14.29 5.54 13.56
N GLU A 95 -14.19 4.38 14.20
CA GLU A 95 -14.15 4.24 15.67
C GLU A 95 -12.97 5.02 16.28
N LEU A 96 -11.84 5.06 15.58
CA LEU A 96 -10.67 5.84 15.97
C LEU A 96 -10.81 7.35 15.70
N GLY A 97 -11.95 7.82 15.18
CA GLY A 97 -12.25 9.24 14.94
C GLY A 97 -11.85 9.75 13.56
N VAL A 98 -11.41 8.87 12.65
CA VAL A 98 -10.97 9.25 11.31
C VAL A 98 -12.01 8.85 10.28
N THR A 99 -12.66 9.83 9.66
CA THR A 99 -13.60 9.62 8.56
C THR A 99 -13.01 10.15 7.26
N ILE A 100 -12.94 9.30 6.25
CA ILE A 100 -12.29 9.65 4.99
C ILE A 100 -13.32 10.02 3.93
N ASN A 101 -13.25 11.26 3.48
CA ASN A 101 -14.01 11.71 2.32
C ASN A 101 -13.36 11.19 1.04
N LYS A 102 -14.15 10.95 -0.02
CA LYS A 102 -13.75 10.39 -1.33
C LYS A 102 -12.57 11.09 -2.05
N HIS A 103 -12.05 12.20 -1.52
CA HIS A 103 -10.95 12.98 -2.10
C HIS A 103 -9.63 12.93 -1.33
N GLY A 104 -9.61 12.38 -0.11
CA GLY A 104 -8.38 12.25 0.69
C GLY A 104 -7.51 11.10 0.21
N LYS A 105 -6.25 11.37 -0.17
CA LYS A 105 -5.32 10.32 -0.59
C LYS A 105 -4.75 9.60 0.63
N MET A 106 -5.23 8.37 0.87
CA MET A 106 -4.71 7.45 1.88
C MET A 106 -3.21 7.16 1.70
N PRO A 107 -2.48 6.86 2.79
CA PRO A 107 -1.15 6.25 2.68
C PRO A 107 -1.27 4.82 2.15
N ASP A 108 -0.17 4.24 1.71
CA ASP A 108 -0.17 2.89 1.14
C ASP A 108 -0.61 1.82 2.16
N VAL A 109 -0.20 1.92 3.42
CA VAL A 109 -0.59 1.00 4.49
C VAL A 109 -0.94 1.77 5.77
N VAL A 110 -2.00 1.33 6.47
CA VAL A 110 -2.36 1.82 7.81
C VAL A 110 -2.49 0.63 8.76
N LEU A 111 -1.70 0.68 9.84
CA LEU A 111 -1.77 -0.29 10.94
C LEU A 111 -2.26 0.40 12.20
N TYR A 112 -3.12 -0.27 12.97
CA TYR A 112 -3.48 0.14 14.32
C TYR A 112 -2.80 -0.74 15.35
N PHE A 113 -1.94 -0.15 16.17
CA PHE A 113 -1.24 -0.83 17.25
C PHE A 113 -1.89 -0.49 18.59
N SER A 114 -2.87 -1.33 18.98
CA SER A 114 -3.72 -1.11 20.15
C SER A 114 -2.99 -1.07 21.48
N GLU A 115 -1.84 -1.75 21.62
CA GLU A 115 -1.06 -1.75 22.86
C GLU A 115 -0.51 -0.35 23.21
N LYS A 116 -0.16 0.43 22.20
CA LYS A 116 0.37 1.80 22.36
C LYS A 116 -0.62 2.88 21.95
N ASP A 117 -1.79 2.48 21.47
CA ASP A 117 -2.80 3.35 20.87
C ASP A 117 -2.21 4.22 19.74
N TRP A 118 -1.56 3.55 18.77
CA TRP A 118 -0.92 4.21 17.63
C TRP A 118 -1.57 3.84 16.29
N LEU A 119 -1.75 4.85 15.44
CA LEU A 119 -1.94 4.66 14.00
C LEU A 119 -0.61 4.85 13.29
N ILE A 120 -0.13 3.77 12.68
CA ILE A 120 1.11 3.76 11.91
C ILE A 120 0.74 3.92 10.44
N LEU A 121 1.09 5.08 9.89
CA LEU A 121 0.84 5.49 8.52
C LEU A 121 2.10 5.25 7.69
N ILE A 122 2.05 4.30 6.76
CA ILE A 122 3.23 3.82 6.04
C ILE A 122 3.09 4.09 4.55
N GLU A 123 4.10 4.73 3.95
CA GLU A 123 4.22 4.93 2.50
C GLU A 123 5.32 4.02 1.91
N SER A 124 5.02 3.35 0.81
CA SER A 124 5.91 2.42 0.10
C SER A 124 6.60 3.12 -1.07
N VAL A 125 7.90 3.34 -0.94
CA VAL A 125 8.69 4.16 -1.88
C VAL A 125 9.57 3.27 -2.75
N THR A 126 9.10 3.03 -3.97
CA THR A 126 9.83 2.23 -4.98
C THR A 126 10.31 3.07 -6.16
N SER A 127 9.39 3.79 -6.81
CA SER A 127 9.66 4.71 -7.94
C SER A 127 8.92 6.05 -7.85
N HIS A 128 7.93 6.16 -6.98
CA HIS A 128 7.20 7.40 -6.65
C HIS A 128 7.77 7.93 -5.32
N GLY A 129 7.90 9.25 -5.15
CA GLY A 129 8.68 9.88 -4.07
C GLY A 129 8.19 9.61 -2.63
N PRO A 130 9.00 9.95 -1.62
CA PRO A 130 8.78 9.64 -0.19
C PRO A 130 7.70 10.51 0.45
N VAL A 131 7.49 10.31 1.77
CA VAL A 131 6.83 11.31 2.62
C VAL A 131 7.71 12.55 2.69
N ASP A 132 7.43 13.51 1.81
CA ASP A 132 7.96 14.85 1.92
C ASP A 132 7.19 15.66 2.98
N GLY A 133 7.70 16.86 3.32
CA GLY A 133 7.05 17.72 4.31
C GLY A 133 5.60 18.06 3.97
N LYS A 134 5.28 18.18 2.68
CA LYS A 134 3.91 18.43 2.22
C LYS A 134 3.02 17.21 2.46
N ARG A 135 3.49 16.01 2.13
CA ARG A 135 2.76 14.76 2.32
C ARG A 135 2.54 14.46 3.81
N HIS A 136 3.53 14.77 4.64
CA HIS A 136 3.39 14.69 6.09
C HIS A 136 2.25 15.59 6.60
N GLU A 137 2.22 16.86 6.18
CA GLU A 137 1.13 17.79 6.54
C GLU A 137 -0.24 17.32 6.03
N GLU A 138 -0.33 16.80 4.81
CA GLU A 138 -1.56 16.24 4.26
C GLU A 138 -2.10 15.08 5.11
N LEU A 139 -1.21 14.15 5.51
CA LEU A 139 -1.59 13.03 6.37
C LEU A 139 -1.94 13.48 7.79
N ALA A 140 -1.19 14.43 8.35
CA ALA A 140 -1.51 15.02 9.65
C ALA A 140 -2.90 15.67 9.66
N GLN A 141 -3.28 16.37 8.59
CA GLN A 141 -4.62 16.94 8.45
C GLN A 141 -5.69 15.86 8.26
N LEU A 142 -5.42 14.86 7.41
CA LEU A 142 -6.36 13.78 7.12
C LEU A 142 -6.68 12.95 8.38
N PHE A 143 -5.71 12.76 9.26
CA PHE A 143 -5.82 11.98 10.50
C PHE A 143 -5.89 12.86 11.76
N ALA A 144 -6.13 14.18 11.63
CA ALA A 144 -6.07 15.14 12.74
C ALA A 144 -7.04 14.83 13.88
N ASN A 145 -8.18 14.22 13.57
CA ASN A 145 -9.20 13.85 14.55
C ASN A 145 -9.00 12.45 15.14
N SER A 146 -7.87 11.79 14.82
CA SER A 146 -7.58 10.48 15.39
C SER A 146 -7.44 10.59 16.91
N SER A 147 -8.06 9.64 17.60
CA SER A 147 -7.84 9.42 19.03
C SER A 147 -6.49 8.78 19.34
N ALA A 148 -5.93 8.04 18.38
CA ALA A 148 -4.64 7.37 18.48
C ALA A 148 -3.48 8.30 18.09
N GLY A 149 -2.29 8.05 18.67
CA GLY A 149 -1.06 8.73 18.29
C GLY A 149 -0.63 8.39 16.87
N LEU A 150 -0.20 9.37 16.08
CA LEU A 150 0.24 9.15 14.70
C LEU A 150 1.73 8.85 14.64
N VAL A 151 2.08 7.79 13.92
CA VAL A 151 3.47 7.42 13.58
C VAL A 151 3.60 7.36 12.07
N TYR A 152 4.51 8.15 11.51
CA TYR A 152 4.74 8.20 10.07
C TYR A 152 5.95 7.36 9.71
N VAL A 153 5.80 6.45 8.77
CA VAL A 153 6.88 5.57 8.31
C VAL A 153 7.03 5.66 6.80
N THR A 154 8.24 5.95 6.33
CA THR A 154 8.59 5.79 4.92
C THR A 154 9.33 4.47 4.75
N ALA A 155 8.78 3.56 3.96
CA ALA A 155 9.37 2.25 3.69
C ALA A 155 10.08 2.25 2.34
N PHE A 156 11.30 1.73 2.30
CA PHE A 156 12.08 1.54 1.08
C PHE A 156 12.43 0.06 0.89
N PRO A 157 12.62 -0.42 -0.35
CA PRO A 157 13.09 -1.78 -0.58
C PRO A 157 14.56 -1.94 -0.17
N ASP A 158 15.39 -0.91 -0.39
CA ASP A 158 16.82 -0.91 -0.10
C ASP A 158 17.36 0.51 0.15
N ARG A 159 18.56 0.59 0.74
CA ARG A 159 19.22 1.87 1.03
C ARG A 159 19.67 2.63 -0.22
N ALA A 160 19.81 1.96 -1.36
CA ALA A 160 20.22 2.59 -2.61
C ALA A 160 19.09 3.46 -3.20
N ILE A 161 17.84 3.02 -3.07
CA ILE A 161 16.65 3.81 -3.39
C ILE A 161 16.46 4.91 -2.35
N MET A 162 16.53 4.58 -1.04
CA MET A 162 16.43 5.58 0.04
C MET A 162 17.36 6.78 -0.19
N ARG A 163 18.63 6.52 -0.55
CA ARG A 163 19.62 7.58 -0.79
C ARG A 163 19.17 8.63 -1.82
N LYS A 164 18.38 8.25 -2.83
CA LYS A 164 17.89 9.18 -3.86
C LYS A 164 16.92 10.22 -3.29
N TYR A 165 16.28 9.88 -2.19
CA TYR A 165 15.20 10.64 -1.57
C TYR A 165 15.57 11.19 -0.19
N LEU A 166 16.80 10.93 0.27
CA LEU A 166 17.25 11.28 1.62
C LEU A 166 17.05 12.76 1.97
N GLY A 167 17.20 13.65 0.99
CA GLY A 167 17.01 15.10 1.19
C GLY A 167 15.55 15.54 1.29
N ASP A 168 14.61 14.69 0.87
CA ASP A 168 13.18 15.00 0.84
C ASP A 168 12.42 14.40 2.02
N ILE A 169 13.01 13.45 2.76
CA ILE A 169 12.39 12.79 3.91
C ILE A 169 12.09 13.82 5.01
N ALA A 170 10.83 13.90 5.42
CA ALA A 170 10.40 14.81 6.49
C ALA A 170 11.01 14.45 7.85
N TRP A 171 11.33 15.47 8.65
CA TRP A 171 11.63 15.29 10.07
C TRP A 171 10.40 14.77 10.83
N GLU A 172 10.64 14.25 12.03
CA GLU A 172 9.60 13.64 12.88
C GLU A 172 8.93 12.41 12.25
N THR A 173 9.66 11.74 11.35
CA THR A 173 9.23 10.49 10.72
C THR A 173 10.24 9.37 10.96
N GLU A 174 9.76 8.14 10.79
CA GLU A 174 10.58 6.94 10.80
C GLU A 174 10.83 6.47 9.37
N VAL A 175 11.96 5.81 9.16
CA VAL A 175 12.30 5.16 7.91
C VAL A 175 12.62 3.69 8.16
N TRP A 176 11.98 2.82 7.38
CA TRP A 176 12.24 1.39 7.38
C TRP A 176 12.79 0.95 6.01
N VAL A 177 13.72 0.01 6.02
CA VAL A 177 14.31 -0.52 4.79
C VAL A 177 14.21 -2.05 4.79
N ALA A 178 13.58 -2.59 3.76
CA ALA A 178 13.26 -4.02 3.69
C ALA A 178 14.50 -4.92 3.55
N ASP A 179 15.63 -4.40 3.04
CA ASP A 179 16.92 -5.12 2.99
C ASP A 179 17.63 -5.22 4.35
N ALA A 180 17.18 -4.47 5.35
CA ALA A 180 17.66 -4.47 6.73
C ALA A 180 16.47 -4.46 7.72
N PRO A 181 15.60 -5.49 7.68
CA PRO A 181 14.24 -5.42 8.23
C PRO A 181 14.18 -5.31 9.75
N THR A 182 15.28 -5.59 10.46
CA THR A 182 15.37 -5.51 11.92
C THR A 182 15.73 -4.14 12.45
N HIS A 183 15.99 -3.16 11.58
CA HIS A 183 16.41 -1.82 11.97
C HIS A 183 15.38 -0.77 11.54
N LEU A 184 15.32 0.32 12.30
CA LEU A 184 14.52 1.50 12.00
C LEU A 184 15.43 2.73 12.09
N ILE A 185 15.23 3.70 11.20
CA ILE A 185 15.99 4.94 11.18
C ILE A 185 15.07 6.07 11.61
N HIS A 186 15.42 6.74 12.68
CA HIS A 186 14.66 7.86 13.21
C HIS A 186 15.17 9.20 12.66
N PHE A 187 14.31 9.95 11.97
CA PHE A 187 14.63 11.29 11.48
C PHE A 187 14.10 12.34 12.45
N ASN A 188 14.74 12.47 13.62
CA ASN A 188 14.45 13.56 14.54
C ASN A 188 15.58 13.82 15.56
N GLY A 189 15.35 14.77 16.47
CA GLY A 189 16.28 15.21 17.49
C GLY A 189 16.43 14.29 18.71
N VAL A 190 16.67 14.91 19.85
CA VAL A 190 17.30 14.31 21.05
C VAL A 190 16.51 13.22 21.77
N ARG A 191 15.32 12.84 21.31
CA ARG A 191 14.44 11.87 22.00
C ARG A 191 15.11 10.52 22.27
N PHE A 192 16.07 10.12 21.44
CA PHE A 192 16.73 8.81 21.51
C PHE A 192 18.27 8.91 21.57
N LEU A 193 18.83 10.03 22.04
CA LEU A 193 20.28 10.20 22.14
C LEU A 193 20.84 9.51 23.40
N GLU A 194 21.11 8.21 23.30
CA GLU A 194 21.71 7.39 24.35
C GLU A 194 22.66 6.31 23.76
N PRO A 195 23.60 5.75 24.55
CA PRO A 195 24.40 4.61 24.10
C PRO A 195 23.55 3.37 23.81
N TYR A 196 23.95 2.59 22.79
CA TYR A 196 23.39 1.27 22.48
C TYR A 196 23.83 0.18 23.47
#